data_AF-A0A3E1EUE9-F1
#
_entry.id   AF-A0A3E1EUE9-F1
#
_cell.length_a   1.000
_cell.length_b   1.000
_cell.length_c   1.000
_cell.angle_alpha   90.00
_cell.angle_beta   90.00
_cell.angle_gamma   90.00
#
_symmetry.space_group_name_H-M   'P 1'
#
loop_
_entity.id
_entity.type
_entity.pdbx_description
1 polymer ?
#
loop_
_entity_poly.entity_id
_entity_poly.type
_entity_poly.pdbx_seq_one_letter_code
_entity_poly.pdbx_strand_id
1 'polypeptide(L)'
;MAIKEEMYNEVQLWKSSGKSKGDFILDKDYSKAKFEYWINRYNKEKVKPTKSNFKEIPSKSSVIVPEIKHEKTLQIDLPSGIKITVYK
;
A
#
# COMPACT_ATOMS: atom_id res chain seq x y z
N MET A 1 7.19 -11.26 -23.75
CA MET A 1 6.92 -10.88 -22.34
C MET A 1 8.19 -10.79 -21.47
N ALA A 2 9.41 -10.72 -22.02
CA ALA A 2 10.66 -10.83 -21.22
C ALA A 2 11.28 -9.49 -20.73
N ILE A 3 11.01 -8.38 -21.43
CA ILE A 3 11.67 -7.08 -21.17
C ILE A 3 11.40 -6.55 -19.75
N LYS A 4 10.20 -6.80 -19.20
CA LYS A 4 9.85 -6.35 -17.85
C LYS A 4 10.71 -7.05 -16.79
N GLU A 5 10.88 -8.35 -16.92
CA GLU A 5 11.62 -9.16 -15.95
C GLU A 5 13.12 -8.84 -16.00
N GLU A 6 13.68 -8.69 -17.19
CA GLU A 6 15.06 -8.23 -17.38
C GLU A 6 15.30 -6.87 -16.72
N MET A 7 14.44 -5.88 -16.97
CA MET A 7 14.58 -4.56 -16.36
C MET A 7 14.42 -4.59 -14.84
N TYR A 8 13.60 -5.49 -14.31
CA TYR A 8 13.46 -5.66 -12.86
C TYR A 8 14.69 -6.29 -12.23
N ASN A 9 15.29 -7.28 -12.87
CA ASN A 9 16.57 -7.85 -12.44
C ASN A 9 17.67 -6.79 -12.42
N GLU A 10 17.76 -5.95 -13.45
CA GLU A 10 18.71 -4.83 -13.51
C GLU A 10 18.48 -3.82 -12.37
N VAL A 11 17.22 -3.47 -12.07
CA VAL A 11 16.90 -2.60 -10.93
C VAL A 11 17.31 -3.23 -9.60
N GLN A 12 17.17 -4.55 -9.44
CA GLN A 12 17.63 -5.25 -8.24
C GLN A 12 19.16 -5.27 -8.14
N LEU A 13 19.86 -5.54 -9.23
CA LEU A 13 21.32 -5.50 -9.30
C LEU A 13 21.85 -4.10 -8.95
N TRP A 14 21.22 -3.05 -9.47
CA TRP A 14 21.54 -1.68 -9.11
C TRP A 14 21.35 -1.40 -7.61
N LYS A 15 20.22 -1.82 -7.04
CA LYS A 15 19.95 -1.65 -5.60
C LYS A 15 20.96 -2.39 -4.73
N SER A 16 21.38 -3.60 -5.12
CA SER A 16 22.41 -4.36 -4.40
C SER A 16 23.81 -3.77 -4.59
N SER A 17 24.08 -3.13 -5.73
CA SER A 17 25.39 -2.54 -6.02
C SER A 17 25.65 -1.23 -5.27
N GLY A 18 24.62 -0.54 -4.76
CA GLY A 18 24.77 0.74 -4.04
C GLY A 18 25.33 1.91 -4.87
N LYS A 19 25.50 1.72 -6.18
CA LYS A 19 26.03 2.73 -7.10
C LYS A 19 25.00 3.82 -7.39
N SER A 20 25.47 5.00 -7.79
CA SER A 20 24.55 6.03 -8.30
C SER A 20 23.88 5.56 -9.59
N LYS A 21 22.68 6.08 -9.90
CA LYS A 21 21.98 5.73 -11.14
C LYS A 21 22.80 6.10 -12.36
N GLY A 22 23.57 7.19 -12.30
CA GLY A 22 24.41 7.62 -13.42
C GLY A 22 25.46 6.57 -13.70
N ASP A 23 26.22 6.19 -12.68
CA ASP A 23 27.30 5.20 -12.79
C ASP A 23 26.82 3.82 -13.23
N PHE A 24 25.60 3.42 -12.85
CA PHE A 24 25.04 2.13 -13.24
C PHE A 24 24.61 2.06 -14.71
N ILE A 25 24.27 3.20 -15.31
CA ILE A 25 23.72 3.28 -16.67
C ILE A 25 24.81 3.56 -17.71
N LEU A 26 26.00 4.02 -17.29
CA LEU A 26 27.12 4.30 -18.21
C LEU A 26 27.49 3.09 -19.08
N ASP A 27 27.40 1.88 -18.54
CA ASP A 27 27.71 0.63 -19.24
C ASP A 27 26.49 -0.04 -19.90
N LYS A 28 25.34 0.66 -19.99
CA LYS A 28 24.07 0.08 -20.41
C LYS A 28 23.50 0.73 -21.67
N ASP A 29 22.87 -0.10 -22.50
CA ASP A 29 22.24 0.30 -23.78
C ASP A 29 20.85 0.95 -23.58
N TYR A 30 20.69 1.76 -22.54
CA TYR A 30 19.43 2.46 -22.29
C TYR A 30 19.64 3.81 -21.62
N SER A 31 18.75 4.75 -21.93
CA SER A 31 18.79 6.08 -21.36
C SER A 31 18.44 6.08 -19.87
N LYS A 32 18.96 7.08 -19.16
CA LYS A 32 18.62 7.34 -17.75
C LYS A 32 17.11 7.42 -17.51
N ALA A 33 16.38 8.09 -18.40
CA ALA A 33 14.94 8.25 -18.31
C ALA A 33 14.21 6.89 -18.36
N LYS A 34 14.64 5.98 -19.24
CA LYS A 34 14.08 4.62 -19.34
C LYS A 34 14.33 3.83 -18.06
N PHE A 35 15.52 3.93 -17.48
CA PHE A 35 15.82 3.27 -16.21
C PHE A 35 15.01 3.83 -15.04
N GLU A 36 14.87 5.15 -14.95
CA GLU A 36 14.06 5.81 -13.92
C GLU A 36 12.59 5.43 -14.00
N TYR A 37 12.06 5.31 -15.22
CA TYR A 37 10.71 4.78 -15.44
C TYR A 37 10.55 3.39 -14.81
N TRP A 38 11.49 2.47 -15.08
CA TRP A 38 11.43 1.11 -14.55
C TRP A 38 11.65 1.05 -13.05
N ILE A 39 12.52 1.89 -12.46
CA ILE A 39 12.66 2.01 -11.00
C ILE A 39 11.33 2.44 -10.38
N ASN A 40 10.70 3.48 -10.92
CA ASN A 40 9.43 3.98 -10.40
C ASN A 40 8.34 2.90 -10.47
N ARG A 41 8.27 2.19 -11.60
CA ARG A 41 7.34 1.09 -11.80
C ARG A 41 7.61 -0.08 -10.84
N TYR A 42 8.86 -0.49 -10.70
CA TYR A 42 9.29 -1.53 -9.75
C TYR A 42 8.92 -1.17 -8.32
N ASN A 43 9.17 0.07 -7.91
CA ASN A 43 8.80 0.55 -6.59
C ASN A 43 7.28 0.57 -6.39
N LYS A 44 6.49 1.04 -7.37
CA LYS A 44 5.02 1.04 -7.29
C LYS A 44 4.42 -0.35 -7.19
N GLU A 45 5.00 -1.34 -7.86
CA GLU A 45 4.50 -2.71 -7.82
C GLU A 45 4.97 -3.46 -6.55
N LYS A 46 6.18 -3.18 -6.04
CA LYS A 46 6.71 -3.78 -4.80
C LYS A 46 6.16 -3.14 -3.54
N VAL A 47 5.94 -1.83 -3.55
CA VAL A 47 5.14 -1.13 -2.55
C VAL A 47 3.69 -1.49 -2.86
N LYS A 48 3.26 -2.66 -2.41
CA LYS A 48 1.83 -2.96 -2.27
C LYS A 48 1.16 -1.71 -1.70
N PRO A 49 -0.02 -1.30 -2.19
CA PRO A 49 -0.71 -0.11 -1.70
C PRO A 49 -1.23 -0.36 -0.27
N THR A 50 -0.32 -0.42 0.71
CA THR A 50 -0.63 -0.33 2.15
C THR A 50 -0.52 1.12 2.61
N LYS A 51 -0.72 2.07 1.68
CA LYS A 51 -0.91 3.48 2.00
C LYS A 51 -2.14 3.95 1.25
N SER A 52 -3.29 3.51 1.75
CA SER A 52 -4.46 4.39 1.75
C SER A 52 -3.99 5.74 2.29
N ASN A 53 -4.09 6.80 1.47
CA ASN A 53 -3.76 8.17 1.90
C ASN A 53 -4.84 8.74 2.84
N PHE A 54 -5.68 7.88 3.43
CA PHE A 54 -6.53 8.24 4.54
C PHE A 54 -5.65 8.39 5.80
N LYS A 55 -5.12 9.59 6.00
CA LYS A 55 -4.63 10.00 7.31
C LYS A 55 -5.85 10.29 8.17
N GLU A 56 -6.24 9.32 9.00
CA GLU A 56 -7.10 9.63 10.15
C GLU A 56 -6.39 10.69 10.99
N ILE A 57 -7.04 11.83 11.16
CA ILE A 57 -6.57 12.92 12.01
C ILE A 57 -6.76 12.42 13.44
N PRO A 58 -5.72 12.32 14.28
CA PRO A 58 -5.92 11.98 15.68
C PRO A 58 -6.59 13.17 16.35
N SER A 59 -7.90 13.10 16.51
CA SER A 59 -8.64 13.96 17.44
C SER A 59 -8.12 13.63 18.84
N LYS A 60 -7.16 14.43 19.31
CA LYS A 60 -6.80 14.50 20.72
C LYS A 60 -8.04 14.95 21.49
N SER A 61 -8.81 14.00 21.97
CA SER A 61 -9.65 14.21 23.15
C SER A 61 -9.42 13.03 24.06
N SER A 62 -8.60 13.28 25.08
CA SER A 62 -8.29 12.40 26.18
C SER A 62 -9.58 11.96 26.88
N VAL A 63 -10.01 10.70 26.74
CA VAL A 63 -10.79 10.02 27.78
C VAL A 63 -10.45 8.53 27.79
N ILE A 64 -10.27 8.04 29.00
CA ILE A 64 -9.78 6.74 29.46
C ILE A 64 -10.96 5.74 29.49
N VAL A 65 -10.80 4.54 28.88
CA VAL A 65 -11.32 3.19 29.30
C VAL A 65 -12.85 2.93 29.13
N PRO A 66 -13.39 1.66 29.08
CA PRO A 66 -12.83 0.31 28.87
C PRO A 66 -13.47 -0.48 27.69
N GLU A 67 -12.84 -1.60 27.37
CA GLU A 67 -13.34 -2.79 26.66
C GLU A 67 -14.69 -3.30 27.21
N ILE A 68 -15.73 -3.46 26.37
CA ILE A 68 -16.92 -4.25 26.72
C ILE A 68 -17.48 -5.01 25.50
N LYS A 69 -17.33 -6.34 25.53
CA LYS A 69 -18.04 -7.31 24.69
C LYS A 69 -19.52 -7.31 25.08
N HIS A 70 -20.43 -7.05 24.14
CA HIS A 70 -21.84 -7.40 24.29
C HIS A 70 -22.30 -8.21 23.08
N GLU A 71 -22.63 -9.49 23.35
CA GLU A 71 -23.28 -10.42 22.43
C GLU A 71 -24.60 -9.83 21.92
N LYS A 72 -24.73 -9.68 20.60
CA LYS A 72 -25.98 -9.26 19.95
C LYS A 72 -26.94 -10.44 19.90
N THR A 73 -28.07 -10.34 20.59
CA THR A 73 -28.97 -11.49 20.82
C THR A 73 -30.08 -11.65 19.78
N LEU A 74 -30.45 -10.64 18.98
CA LEU A 74 -31.27 -10.83 17.77
C LEU A 74 -31.31 -9.55 16.90
N GLN A 75 -31.26 -9.71 15.57
CA GLN A 75 -31.49 -8.64 14.60
C GLN A 75 -32.66 -9.05 13.69
N ILE A 76 -33.67 -8.20 13.56
CA ILE A 76 -34.80 -8.43 12.66
C ILE A 76 -34.78 -7.32 11.60
N ASP A 77 -34.67 -7.72 10.34
CA ASP A 77 -34.72 -6.83 9.18
C ASP A 77 -36.13 -6.89 8.56
N LEU A 78 -36.81 -5.75 8.50
CA LEU A 78 -38.11 -5.63 7.85
C LEU A 78 -37.98 -5.03 6.44
N PRO A 79 -38.90 -5.36 5.49
CA PRO A 79 -38.78 -4.95 4.09
C PRO A 79 -38.88 -3.44 3.84
N SER A 80 -39.31 -2.67 4.85
CA SER A 80 -39.32 -1.20 4.79
C SER A 80 -37.96 -0.56 5.09
N GLY A 81 -36.91 -1.37 5.34
CA GLY A 81 -35.55 -0.89 5.62
C GLY A 81 -35.31 -0.46 7.08
N ILE A 82 -36.29 -0.68 7.96
CA ILE A 82 -36.15 -0.38 9.39
C ILE A 82 -35.41 -1.53 10.07
N LYS A 83 -34.32 -1.19 10.79
CA LYS A 83 -33.55 -2.12 11.62
C LYS A 83 -33.83 -1.87 13.08
N ILE A 84 -34.52 -2.81 13.72
CA ILE A 84 -34.74 -2.76 15.16
C ILE A 84 -33.66 -3.59 15.83
N THR A 85 -32.85 -2.95 16.66
CA THR A 85 -31.83 -3.60 17.49
C THR A 85 -32.25 -3.45 18.94
N VAL A 86 -32.55 -4.55 19.62
CA VAL A 86 -32.86 -4.56 21.05
C VAL A 86 -31.58 -4.84 21.82
N TYR A 87 -31.28 -3.97 22.77
CA TYR A 87 -30.21 -4.15 23.76
C TYR A 87 -30.88 -4.59 25.08
N LYS A 88 -30.23 -5.47 25.84
CA LYS A 88 -30.68 -5.84 27.19
C LYS A 88 -30.09 -4.89 28.22
#